data_AF-A0A1C5YD19-F1
#
_entry.id   AF-A0A1C5YD19-F1
#
_cell.length_a   1.000
_cell.length_b   1.000
_cell.length_c   1.000
_cell.angle_alpha   90.00
_cell.angle_beta   90.00
_cell.angle_gamma   90.00
#
_symmetry.space_group_name_H-M   'P 1'
#
loop_
_entity.id
_entity.type
_entity.pdbx_description
1 polymer ?
#
loop_
_entity_poly.entity_id
_entity_poly.type
_entity_poly.pdbx_seq_one_letter_code
_entity_poly.pdbx_strand_id
1 'polypeptide(L)'
;MKNEAYSHLSKETWEAIAVMTDNAAMLQKKDKYKTENGEEEEYNMCQALEELMEERESVGEKRGRREGRNEGTLEKTKIVVRNMLDRGYEIEDICAIAGCEAPFAEEVKKELLLQ
;
A
#
# COMPACT_ATOMS: atom_id res chain seq x y z
N MET A 1 -14.59 7.04 -18.20
CA MET A 1 -15.85 6.44 -18.68
C MET A 1 -17.00 7.15 -17.96
N LYS A 2 -17.78 8.00 -18.65
CA LYS A 2 -18.97 8.62 -18.05
C LYS A 2 -20.15 8.26 -18.93
N ASN A 3 -20.99 7.34 -18.46
CA ASN A 3 -22.22 6.96 -19.12
C ASN A 3 -23.35 7.25 -18.14
N GLU A 4 -24.28 8.09 -18.58
CA GLU A 4 -25.38 8.61 -17.79
C GLU A 4 -26.28 7.49 -17.24
N ALA A 5 -26.40 6.38 -17.97
CA ALA A 5 -27.16 5.20 -17.51
C ALA A 5 -26.62 4.59 -16.20
N TYR A 6 -25.35 4.80 -15.87
CA TYR A 6 -24.73 4.31 -14.62
C TYR A 6 -24.61 5.41 -13.55
N SER A 7 -25.15 6.59 -13.79
CA SER A 7 -25.10 7.71 -12.82
C SER A 7 -26.33 7.76 -11.90
N HIS A 8 -27.36 6.95 -12.21
CA HIS A 8 -28.67 6.98 -11.56
C HIS A 8 -29.12 5.56 -11.17
N LEU A 9 -28.30 4.83 -10.42
CA LEU A 9 -28.65 3.46 -10.02
C LEU A 9 -29.54 3.45 -8.79
N SER A 10 -30.50 2.53 -8.75
CA SER A 10 -31.26 2.24 -7.53
C SER A 10 -30.34 1.65 -6.45
N LYS A 11 -30.76 1.80 -5.19
CA LYS A 11 -30.08 1.21 -4.03
C LYS A 11 -29.83 -0.30 -4.19
N GLU A 12 -30.84 -1.05 -4.60
CA GLU A 12 -30.79 -2.51 -4.77
C GLU A 12 -29.81 -2.87 -5.89
N THR A 13 -29.83 -2.13 -7.00
CA THR A 13 -28.92 -2.35 -8.13
C THR A 13 -27.46 -2.10 -7.70
N TRP A 14 -27.22 -1.01 -6.97
CA TRP A 14 -25.90 -0.70 -6.41
C TRP A 14 -25.39 -1.81 -5.49
N GLU A 15 -26.22 -2.24 -4.53
CA GLU A 15 -25.86 -3.28 -3.56
C GLU A 15 -25.61 -4.63 -4.24
N ALA A 16 -26.45 -5.01 -5.20
CA ALA A 16 -26.26 -6.22 -5.99
C ALA A 16 -24.92 -6.18 -6.76
N ILE A 17 -24.58 -5.07 -7.43
CA ILE A 17 -23.30 -4.91 -8.12
C ILE A 17 -22.14 -5.01 -7.14
N ALA A 18 -22.21 -4.33 -6.00
CA ALA A 18 -21.14 -4.33 -5.01
C ALA A 18 -20.88 -5.74 -4.45
N VAL A 19 -21.93 -6.52 -4.19
CA VAL A 19 -21.82 -7.92 -3.76
C VAL A 19 -21.30 -8.81 -4.89
N MET A 20 -21.84 -8.71 -6.11
CA MET A 20 -21.43 -9.54 -7.25
C MET A 20 -19.98 -9.30 -7.68
N THR A 21 -19.45 -8.10 -7.43
CA THR A 21 -18.06 -7.73 -7.78
C THR A 21 -17.09 -7.88 -6.61
N ASP A 22 -17.55 -8.36 -5.45
CA ASP A 22 -16.78 -8.42 -4.20
C ASP A 22 -16.12 -7.07 -3.86
N ASN A 23 -16.80 -5.96 -4.19
CA ASN A 23 -16.28 -4.62 -3.98
C ASN A 23 -16.85 -4.02 -2.69
N ALA A 24 -16.33 -4.49 -1.55
CA ALA A 24 -16.73 -4.02 -0.22
C ALA A 24 -16.61 -2.49 -0.07
N ALA A 25 -15.67 -1.85 -0.77
CA ALA A 25 -15.47 -0.40 -0.72
C ALA A 25 -16.70 0.37 -1.26
N MET A 26 -17.42 -0.20 -2.23
CA MET A 26 -18.67 0.40 -2.72
C MET A 26 -19.80 0.32 -1.72
N LEU A 27 -19.88 -0.74 -0.89
CA LEU A 27 -20.84 -0.81 0.20
C LEU A 27 -20.46 0.16 1.33
N GLN A 28 -19.17 0.19 1.71
CA GLN A 28 -18.68 1.03 2.81
C GLN A 28 -18.80 2.53 2.52
N LYS A 29 -18.63 2.94 1.26
CA LYS A 29 -18.66 4.35 0.83
C LYS A 29 -19.95 4.73 0.11
N LYS A 30 -20.98 3.89 0.20
CA LYS A 30 -22.24 4.04 -0.53
C LYS A 30 -22.87 5.42 -0.35
N ASP A 31 -22.95 5.92 0.88
CA ASP A 31 -23.58 7.22 1.18
C ASP A 31 -22.87 8.41 0.53
N LYS A 32 -21.57 8.27 0.22
CA LYS A 32 -20.79 9.31 -0.46
C LYS A 32 -21.28 9.55 -1.89
N TYR A 33 -21.82 8.51 -2.53
CA TYR A 33 -22.22 8.54 -3.93
C TYR A 33 -23.74 8.61 -4.11
N LYS A 34 -24.46 8.79 -3.01
CA LYS A 34 -25.91 8.98 -3.00
C LYS A 34 -26.25 10.36 -3.59
N THR A 35 -27.21 10.38 -4.50
CA THR A 35 -27.82 11.58 -5.07
C THR A 35 -29.33 11.55 -4.81
N GLU A 36 -29.92 12.73 -4.65
CA GLU A 36 -31.36 12.89 -4.47
C GLU A 36 -31.99 13.31 -5.80
N ASN A 37 -32.97 12.54 -6.28
CA ASN A 37 -33.77 12.87 -7.46
C ASN A 37 -35.25 12.87 -7.08
N GLY A 38 -35.72 14.00 -6.54
CA GLY A 38 -37.08 14.11 -5.98
C GLY A 38 -37.21 13.30 -4.68
N GLU A 39 -38.07 12.29 -4.66
CA GLU A 39 -38.30 11.41 -3.51
C GLU A 39 -37.46 10.11 -3.56
N GLU A 40 -36.76 9.85 -4.67
CA GLU A 40 -36.01 8.61 -4.88
C GLU A 40 -34.51 8.78 -4.60
N GLU A 41 -33.93 7.76 -3.95
CA GLU A 41 -32.48 7.67 -3.72
C GLU A 41 -31.79 7.03 -4.93
N GLU A 42 -30.85 7.75 -5.52
CA GLU A 42 -30.03 7.26 -6.63
C GLU A 42 -28.54 7.23 -6.24
N TYR A 43 -27.75 6.45 -6.97
CA TYR A 43 -26.32 6.29 -6.71
C TYR A 43 -25.48 6.41 -7.98
N ASN A 44 -24.45 7.26 -7.94
CA ASN A 44 -23.57 7.52 -9.07
C ASN A 44 -22.38 6.54 -9.13
N MET A 45 -22.53 5.48 -9.92
CA MET A 45 -21.50 4.45 -10.10
C MET A 45 -20.25 4.96 -10.81
N CYS A 46 -20.42 5.82 -11.82
CA CYS A 46 -19.29 6.35 -12.59
C CYS A 46 -18.35 7.14 -11.69
N GLN A 47 -18.90 8.02 -10.86
CA GLN A 47 -18.13 8.77 -9.87
C GLN A 47 -17.45 7.83 -8.88
N ALA A 48 -18.18 6.84 -8.37
CA ALA A 48 -17.64 5.92 -7.39
C ALA A 48 -16.45 5.11 -7.90
N LEU A 49 -16.54 4.58 -9.12
CA LEU A 49 -15.45 3.83 -9.72
C LEU A 49 -14.25 4.71 -10.02
N GLU A 50 -14.46 5.92 -10.53
CA GLU A 50 -13.38 6.90 -10.80
C GLU A 50 -12.61 7.21 -9.50
N GLU A 51 -13.32 7.58 -8.44
CA GLU A 51 -12.68 7.92 -7.16
C GLU A 51 -12.04 6.72 -6.45
N LEU A 52 -12.66 5.52 -6.53
CA LEU A 52 -12.08 4.30 -5.97
C LEU A 52 -10.82 3.86 -6.73
N MET A 53 -10.76 4.09 -8.04
CA MET A 53 -9.56 3.82 -8.84
C MET A 53 -8.43 4.78 -8.48
N GLU A 54 -8.71 6.09 -8.43
CA GLU A 54 -7.73 7.11 -8.03
C GLU A 54 -7.18 6.86 -6.61
N GLU A 55 -8.05 6.46 -5.67
CA GLU A 55 -7.63 6.12 -4.32
C GLU A 55 -6.71 4.89 -4.31
N ARG A 56 -7.03 3.84 -5.07
CA ARG A 56 -6.20 2.64 -5.19
C ARG A 56 -4.81 2.98 -5.77
N GLU A 57 -4.76 3.80 -6.80
CA GLU A 57 -3.50 4.29 -7.39
C GLU A 57 -2.69 5.10 -6.38
N SER A 58 -3.31 6.09 -5.74
CA SER A 58 -2.68 6.94 -4.72
C SER A 58 -2.15 6.15 -3.52
N VAL A 59 -2.92 5.19 -3.01
CA VAL A 59 -2.49 4.28 -1.94
C VAL A 59 -1.35 3.39 -2.41
N GLY A 60 -1.43 2.86 -3.63
CA GLY A 60 -0.39 2.06 -4.27
C GLY A 60 0.93 2.81 -4.38
N GLU A 61 0.91 4.04 -4.90
CA GLU A 61 2.10 4.89 -5.00
C GLU A 61 2.72 5.20 -3.64
N LYS A 62 1.89 5.56 -2.64
CA LYS A 62 2.36 5.85 -1.29
C LYS A 62 3.01 4.61 -0.66
N ARG A 63 2.38 3.45 -0.84
CA ARG A 63 2.91 2.16 -0.37
C ARG A 63 4.24 1.85 -1.03
N GLY A 64 4.32 1.92 -2.36
CA GLY A 64 5.54 1.66 -3.11
C GLY A 64 6.68 2.61 -2.74
N ARG A 65 6.41 3.92 -2.56
CA ARG A 65 7.41 4.87 -2.06
C ARG A 65 7.90 4.54 -0.66
N ARG A 66 7.01 4.07 0.23
CA ARG A 66 7.38 3.70 1.60
C ARG A 66 8.23 2.42 1.61
N GLU A 67 7.80 1.39 0.89
CA GLU A 67 8.52 0.12 0.75
C GLU A 67 9.91 0.38 0.13
N GLY A 68 10.00 1.10 -0.99
CA GLY A 68 11.28 1.41 -1.62
C GLY A 68 12.23 2.24 -0.76
N ARG A 69 11.71 3.16 0.08
CA ARG A 69 12.55 3.88 1.07
C ARG A 69 13.08 2.94 2.15
N ASN A 70 12.24 2.04 2.65
CA ASN A 70 12.63 1.08 3.68
C ASN A 70 13.66 0.10 3.15
N GLU A 71 13.42 -0.49 1.97
CA GLU A 71 14.36 -1.39 1.28
C GLU A 71 15.68 -0.69 0.98
N GLY A 72 15.64 0.53 0.43
CA GLY A 72 16.86 1.29 0.15
C GLY A 72 17.64 1.68 1.41
N THR A 73 16.95 1.89 2.54
CA THR A 73 17.61 2.15 3.83
C THR A 73 18.26 0.88 4.37
N LEU A 74 17.54 -0.24 4.31
CA LEU A 74 18.04 -1.55 4.74
C LEU A 74 19.26 -1.97 3.92
N GLU A 75 19.22 -1.81 2.60
CA GLU A 75 20.34 -2.17 1.71
C GLU A 75 21.58 -1.31 1.97
N LYS A 76 21.39 0.00 2.23
CA LYS A 76 22.50 0.87 2.64
C LYS A 76 23.12 0.41 3.95
N THR A 77 22.31 0.10 4.96
CA THR A 77 22.80 -0.43 6.24
C THR A 77 23.53 -1.76 6.05
N LYS A 78 23.00 -2.66 5.21
CA LYS A 78 23.63 -3.93 4.85
C LYS A 78 25.02 -3.74 4.25
N ILE A 79 25.17 -2.79 3.32
CA ILE A 79 26.46 -2.44 2.70
C ILE A 79 27.44 -1.90 3.75
N VAL A 80 27.00 -1.02 4.65
CA VAL A 80 27.85 -0.47 5.72
C VAL A 80 28.32 -1.56 6.68
N VAL A 81 27.40 -2.42 7.14
CA VAL A 81 27.70 -3.55 8.03
C VAL A 81 28.69 -4.50 7.38
N ARG A 82 28.47 -4.89 6.11
CA ARG A 82 29.41 -5.75 5.36
C ARG A 82 30.81 -5.15 5.33
N ASN A 83 30.92 -3.87 4.98
CA ASN A 83 32.19 -3.16 4.93
C ASN A 83 32.93 -3.10 6.29
N MET A 84 32.19 -3.02 7.40
CA MET A 84 32.76 -3.02 8.74
C MET A 84 33.22 -4.42 9.15
N LEU A 85 32.43 -5.44 8.85
CA LEU A 85 32.80 -6.84 9.06
C LEU A 85 34.08 -7.21 8.29
N ASP A 86 34.19 -6.78 7.02
CA ASP A 86 35.39 -6.98 6.19
C ASP A 86 36.66 -6.32 6.80
N ARG A 87 36.47 -5.28 7.61
CA ARG A 87 37.55 -4.57 8.32
C ARG A 87 37.84 -5.13 9.71
N GLY A 88 37.13 -6.18 10.12
CA GLY A 88 37.32 -6.86 11.40
C GLY A 88 36.70 -6.14 12.60
N TYR A 89 35.65 -5.34 12.41
CA TYR A 89 34.92 -4.74 13.52
C TYR A 89 34.08 -5.80 14.25
N GLU A 90 33.99 -5.70 15.57
CA GLU A 90 33.11 -6.54 16.40
C GLU A 90 31.64 -6.16 16.21
N ILE A 91 30.73 -7.13 16.39
CA ILE A 91 29.31 -6.94 16.10
C ILE A 91 28.69 -5.91 17.04
N GLU A 92 29.12 -5.87 18.30
CA GLU A 92 28.68 -4.86 19.26
C GLU A 92 28.97 -3.44 18.78
N ASP A 93 30.19 -3.20 18.27
CA ASP A 93 30.61 -1.90 17.75
C ASP A 93 29.88 -1.55 16.45
N ILE A 94 29.68 -2.54 15.57
CA ILE A 94 28.90 -2.36 14.34
C ILE A 94 27.47 -1.95 14.66
N CYS A 95 26.82 -2.61 15.61
CA CYS A 95 25.45 -2.27 16.02
C CYS A 95 25.39 -0.86 16.60
N ALA A 96 26.38 -0.45 17.38
CA ALA A 96 26.48 0.90 17.93
C ALA A 96 26.68 1.98 16.85
N ILE A 97 27.46 1.71 15.80
CA ILE A 97 27.76 2.68 14.74
C ILE A 97 26.68 2.72 13.66
N ALA A 98 26.27 1.55 13.17
CA ALA A 98 25.31 1.42 12.08
C ALA A 98 23.85 1.53 12.54
N GLY A 99 23.60 1.47 13.85
CA GLY A 99 22.26 1.51 14.43
C GLY A 99 21.40 0.31 14.05
N CYS A 100 22.03 -0.85 13.81
CA CYS A 100 21.35 -2.10 13.51
C CYS A 100 21.35 -3.05 14.71
N GLU A 101 20.47 -4.05 14.68
CA GLU A 101 20.42 -5.07 15.73
C GLU A 101 21.45 -6.20 15.47
N ALA A 102 21.92 -6.84 16.54
CA ALA A 102 22.89 -7.93 16.43
C ALA A 102 22.44 -9.09 15.50
N PRO A 103 21.16 -9.54 15.52
CA PRO A 103 20.71 -10.58 14.59
C PRO A 103 20.88 -10.20 13.12
N PHE A 104 20.67 -8.92 12.78
CA PHE A 104 20.87 -8.43 11.42
C PHE A 104 22.35 -8.46 11.02
N ALA A 105 23.25 -7.97 11.90
CA ALA A 105 24.68 -8.00 11.63
C ALA A 105 25.22 -9.43 11.49
N GLU A 106 24.73 -10.36 12.32
CA GLU A 106 25.05 -11.79 12.23
C GLU A 106 24.55 -12.43 10.93
N GLU A 107 23.36 -12.05 10.46
CA GLU A 107 22.84 -12.50 9.17
C GLU A 107 23.74 -12.04 8.02
N VAL A 108 24.13 -10.76 7.99
CA VAL A 108 25.06 -10.23 6.98
C VAL A 108 26.42 -10.93 7.04
N LYS A 109 26.92 -11.22 8.25
CA LYS A 109 28.17 -11.98 8.44
C LYS A 109 28.06 -13.40 7.88
N LYS A 110 26.94 -14.10 8.08
CA LYS A 110 26.69 -15.42 7.50
C LYS A 110 26.67 -15.37 5.97
N GLU A 111 25.98 -14.40 5.39
CA GLU A 111 25.94 -14.23 3.94
C GLU A 111 27.33 -13.97 3.35
N LEU A 112 28.16 -13.17 4.03
CA LEU A 112 29.53 -12.87 3.61
C LEU A 112 30.42 -14.13 3.60
N LEU A 113 30.25 -15.02 4.58
CA LEU A 113 31.00 -16.28 4.69
C LEU A 113 30.55 -17.35 3.67
N LEU A 114 29.40 -17.14 3.01
CA LEU A 114 28.84 -18.04 2.00
C LEU A 114 29.19 -17.63 0.55
N GLN A 115 29.91 -16.51 0.37
CA GLN A 115 30.42 -16.02 -0.91
C GLN A 115 31.87 -16.47 -1.15
#